data_AF-A0A101NAU7-F1
#
_entry.id   AF-A0A101NAU7-F1
#
_cell.length_a   1.000
_cell.length_b   1.000
_cell.length_c   1.000
_cell.angle_alpha   90.00
_cell.angle_beta   90.00
_cell.angle_gamma   90.00
#
_symmetry.space_group_name_H-M   'P 1'
#
loop_
_entity.id
_entity.type
_entity.pdbx_description
1 polymer ?
#
loop_
_entity_poly.entity_id
_entity_poly.type
_entity_poly.pdbx_seq_one_letter_code
_entity_poly.pdbx_strand_id
1 'polypeptide(L)'
;MLATCTGALLPAWDNDARAADLPGLNSFARGLTWDLEAVVAGLSLPWNSGGTEGAVNRIEKTKRQLYGRAGFAPLRKMILLA
;
A
#
# COMPACT_ATOMS: atom_id res chain seq x y z
N MET A 1 6.31 -7.97 -0.35
CA MET A 1 6.22 -7.88 1.13
C MET A 1 7.63 -7.62 1.64
N LEU A 2 7.82 -6.70 2.59
CA LEU A 2 9.15 -6.35 3.07
C LEU A 2 9.77 -7.56 3.78
N ALA A 3 10.87 -8.07 3.24
CA ALA A 3 11.59 -9.22 3.79
C ALA A 3 12.43 -8.85 5.03
N THR A 4 12.67 -7.55 5.23
CA THR A 4 13.50 -7.02 6.30
C THR A 4 12.83 -5.80 6.89
N CYS A 5 12.70 -5.76 8.22
CA CYS A 5 12.18 -4.62 8.96
C CYS A 5 13.31 -3.61 9.19
N THR A 6 13.25 -2.45 8.54
CA THR A 6 14.28 -1.40 8.57
C THR A 6 13.75 -0.05 9.04
N GLY A 7 12.67 -0.03 9.85
CA GLY A 7 12.03 1.20 10.31
C GLY A 7 12.97 2.19 11.02
N ALA A 8 14.02 1.70 11.68
CA ALA A 8 15.05 2.54 12.28
C ALA A 8 15.84 3.40 11.27
N LEU A 9 15.87 3.01 9.99
CA LEU A 9 16.57 3.74 8.93
C LEU A 9 15.71 4.83 8.27
N LEU A 10 14.40 4.87 8.57
CA LEU A 10 13.47 5.82 7.96
C LEU A 10 13.87 7.30 8.13
N PRO A 11 14.36 7.77 9.30
CA PRO A 11 14.76 9.16 9.47
C PRO A 11 15.96 9.54 8.60
N ALA A 12 16.94 8.64 8.46
CA ALA A 12 18.10 8.87 7.60
C ALA A 12 17.66 8.97 6.13
N TRP A 13 16.78 8.06 5.70
CA TRP A 13 16.22 8.08 4.36
C TRP A 13 15.39 9.34 4.07
N ASP A 14 14.58 9.84 5.01
CA ASP A 14 13.80 11.08 4.80
C ASP A 14 14.73 12.29 4.59
N ASN A 15 15.83 12.37 5.36
CA ASN A 15 16.83 13.42 5.17
C ASN A 15 17.49 13.36 3.79
N ASP A 16 17.91 12.16 3.36
CA ASP A 16 18.52 11.96 2.05
C ASP A 16 17.53 12.26 0.91
N ALA A 17 16.28 11.82 1.05
CA ALA A 17 15.20 12.06 0.10
C ALA A 17 14.91 13.56 -0.08
N ARG A 18 14.96 14.33 1.01
CA ARG A 18 14.81 15.79 0.98
C ARG A 18 16.01 16.50 0.39
N ALA A 19 17.21 16.05 0.74
CA ALA A 19 18.46 16.60 0.22
C ALA A 19 18.62 16.38 -1.30
N ALA A 20 18.04 15.31 -1.85
CA ALA A 20 18.04 15.04 -3.28
C ALA A 20 17.22 16.05 -4.12
N ASP A 21 16.37 16.86 -3.48
CA ASP A 21 15.55 17.92 -4.08
C ASP A 21 14.73 17.50 -5.32
N LEU A 22 14.25 16.25 -5.32
CA LEU A 22 13.40 15.72 -6.39
C LEU A 22 11.93 16.03 -6.05
N PRO A 23 11.18 16.81 -6.87
CA PRO A 23 9.83 17.27 -6.52
C PRO A 23 8.84 16.15 -6.17
N GLY A 24 8.87 15.04 -6.91
CA GLY A 24 8.01 13.87 -6.66
C GLY A 24 8.40 13.07 -5.42
N LEU A 25 9.70 13.02 -5.09
CA LEU A 25 10.17 12.33 -3.89
C LEU A 25 9.90 13.16 -2.63
N ASN A 26 10.06 14.49 -2.73
CA ASN A 26 9.75 15.43 -1.66
C ASN A 26 8.27 15.40 -1.27
N SER A 27 7.35 15.34 -2.25
CA SER A 27 5.92 15.24 -1.96
C SER A 27 5.55 13.90 -1.35
N PHE A 28 6.18 12.81 -1.80
CA PHE A 28 6.02 11.48 -1.22
C PHE A 28 6.51 11.41 0.23
N ALA A 29 7.74 11.86 0.50
CA ALA A 29 8.33 11.89 1.83
C ALA A 29 7.48 12.72 2.81
N ARG A 30 6.96 13.87 2.36
CA ARG A 30 5.99 14.67 3.12
C ARG A 30 4.71 13.89 3.44
N GLY A 31 4.18 13.13 2.49
CA GLY A 31 3.01 12.28 2.71
C GLY A 31 3.23 11.23 3.79
N LEU A 32 4.42 10.61 3.86
CA LEU A 32 4.75 9.64 4.90
C LEU A 32 4.74 10.24 6.31
N THR A 33 5.06 11.54 6.45
CA THR A 33 5.05 12.20 7.77
C THR A 33 3.66 12.37 8.36
N TRP A 34 2.59 12.32 7.57
CA TRP A 34 1.22 12.45 8.07
C TRP A 34 0.76 11.25 8.92
N ASP A 35 1.32 10.07 8.68
CA ASP A 35 1.03 8.85 9.44
C ASP A 35 2.33 8.14 9.82
N LEU A 36 3.28 8.92 10.35
CA LEU A 36 4.64 8.46 10.59
C LEU A 36 4.68 7.25 11.53
N GLU A 37 3.82 7.21 12.55
CA GLU A 37 3.76 6.09 13.48
C GLU A 37 3.36 4.79 12.77
N ALA A 38 2.34 4.81 11.91
CA ALA A 38 1.95 3.65 11.13
C ALA A 38 3.03 3.23 10.14
N VAL A 39 3.70 4.20 9.50
CA VAL A 39 4.83 3.91 8.58
C VAL A 39 5.97 3.25 9.33
N VAL A 40 6.37 3.78 10.49
CA VAL A 40 7.43 3.18 11.32
C VAL A 40 7.03 1.78 11.78
N ALA A 41 5.79 1.59 12.24
CA ALA A 41 5.27 0.27 12.63
C ALA A 41 5.29 -0.72 11.46
N GLY A 42 4.85 -0.31 10.26
CA GLY A 42 4.86 -1.15 9.06
C GLY A 42 6.27 -1.51 8.58
N LEU A 43 7.28 -0.71 8.93
CA LEU A 43 8.69 -1.00 8.66
C LEU A 43 9.41 -1.73 9.81
N SER A 44 8.79 -1.87 10.99
CA SER A 44 9.45 -2.40 12.21
C SER A 44 8.85 -3.70 12.71
N LEU A 45 7.57 -3.95 12.43
CA LEU A 45 6.84 -5.12 12.89
C LEU A 45 6.82 -6.21 11.81
N PRO A 46 6.72 -7.49 12.19
CA PRO A 46 6.61 -8.59 11.22
C PRO A 46 5.26 -8.62 10.48
N TRP A 47 4.30 -7.80 10.91
CA TRP A 47 2.98 -7.72 10.33
C TRP A 47 2.99 -6.94 9.02
N ASN A 48 2.13 -7.33 8.10
CA ASN A 48 2.04 -6.73 6.78
C ASN A 48 0.62 -6.81 6.23
N SER A 49 0.33 -6.00 5.23
CA SER A 49 -0.96 -5.91 4.54
C SER A 49 -1.15 -6.96 3.43
N GLY A 50 -0.21 -7.89 3.21
CA GLY A 50 -0.20 -8.71 2.00
C GLY A 50 -1.44 -9.59 1.80
N GLY A 51 -2.01 -10.13 2.88
CA GLY A 51 -3.28 -10.87 2.80
C GLY A 51 -4.45 -9.99 2.39
N THR A 52 -4.53 -8.78 2.96
CA THR A 52 -5.56 -7.79 2.64
C THR A 52 -5.42 -7.26 1.22
N GLU A 53 -4.20 -6.89 0.80
CA GLU A 53 -3.89 -6.45 -0.55
C GLU A 53 -4.18 -7.55 -1.58
N GLY A 54 -3.87 -8.81 -1.25
CA GLY A 54 -4.20 -9.96 -2.09
C GLY A 54 -5.72 -10.11 -2.29
N ALA A 55 -6.50 -9.97 -1.21
CA ALA A 55 -7.95 -10.00 -1.28
C ALA A 55 -8.52 -8.85 -2.12
N VAL A 56 -8.02 -7.63 -1.93
CA VAL A 56 -8.39 -6.45 -2.74
C VAL A 56 -8.05 -6.68 -4.20
N ASN A 57 -6.84 -7.15 -4.52
CA ASN A 57 -6.42 -7.42 -5.89
C ASN A 57 -7.28 -8.50 -6.56
N ARG A 58 -7.70 -9.54 -5.83
CA ARG A 58 -8.65 -10.55 -6.34
C ARG A 58 -9.99 -9.91 -6.70
N ILE A 59 -10.53 -9.05 -5.83
CA ILE A 59 -11.78 -8.32 -6.07
C ILE A 59 -11.64 -7.39 -7.29
N GLU A 60 -10.56 -6.61 -7.35
CA GLU A 60 -10.30 -5.72 -8.48
C GLU A 60 -10.15 -6.49 -9.79
N LYS A 61 -9.50 -7.66 -9.78
CA LYS A 61 -9.39 -8.55 -10.93
C LYS A 61 -10.77 -8.97 -11.44
N THR A 62 -11.67 -9.40 -10.55
CA THR A 62 -13.06 -9.74 -10.91
C THR A 62 -13.80 -8.52 -11.46
N LYS A 63 -13.63 -7.33 -10.88
CA LYS A 63 -14.23 -6.09 -11.41
C LYS A 63 -13.69 -5.75 -12.81
N ARG A 64 -12.40 -5.94 -13.06
CA ARG A 64 -11.75 -5.73 -14.36
C ARG A 64 -12.26 -6.72 -15.42
N GLN A 65 -12.51 -7.99 -15.05
CA GLN A 65 -13.12 -8.98 -15.96
C GLN A 65 -14.51 -8.54 -16.47
N LEU A 66 -15.23 -7.76 -15.67
CA LEU A 66 -16.55 -7.21 -16.01
C LEU A 66 -16.45 -5.82 -16.65
N TYR A 67 -15.26 -5.38 -17.04
CA TYR A 67 -14.98 -4.06 -17.62
C TYR A 67 -15.53 -2.89 -16.80
N GLY A 68 -15.65 -3.07 -15.48
CA GLY A 68 -16.24 -2.07 -14.58
C GLY A 68 -17.73 -1.83 -14.75
N ARG A 69 -18.43 -2.63 -15.57
CA ARG A 69 -19.86 -2.45 -15.90
C ARG A 69 -20.81 -3.13 -14.92
N ALA A 70 -20.29 -4.03 -14.08
CA ALA A 70 -21.09 -4.76 -13.11
C ALA A 70 -21.36 -3.92 -11.85
N GLY A 71 -22.63 -3.86 -11.45
CA GLY A 71 -23.04 -3.33 -10.15
C GLY A 71 -22.71 -4.29 -8.99
N PHE A 72 -23.08 -3.89 -7.77
CA PHE A 72 -22.72 -4.62 -6.56
C PHE A 72 -23.22 -6.08 -6.53
N ALA A 73 -24.49 -6.33 -6.89
CA ALA A 73 -25.06 -7.68 -6.80
C ALA A 73 -24.36 -8.70 -7.74
N PRO A 74 -24.11 -8.40 -9.03
CA PRO A 74 -23.29 -9.27 -9.88
C PRO A 74 -21.85 -9.47 -9.39
N LEU A 75 -21.19 -8.40 -8.92
CA LEU A 75 -19.83 -8.49 -8.36
C LEU A 75 -19.78 -9.41 -7.13
N ARG A 76 -20.72 -9.24 -6.19
CA ARG A 76 -20.82 -10.06 -4.99
C ARG A 76 -21.01 -11.53 -5.35
N LYS A 77 -21.88 -11.84 -6.32
CA LYS A 77 -22.11 -13.22 -6.78
C LYS A 77 -20.83 -13.84 -7.34
N MET A 78 -20.07 -13.12 -8.17
CA MET A 78 -18.81 -13.64 -8.72
C MET A 78 -17.72 -13.83 -7.68
N ILE A 79 -17.61 -12.92 -6.70
CA ILE A 79 -16.61 -13.03 -5.63
C ILE A 79 -16.90 -14.24 -4.73
N LEU A 80 -18.18 -14.48 -4.38
CA LEU A 80 -18.59 -15.58 -3.50
C LEU A 80 -18.56 -16.96 -4.17
N LEU A 81 -18.59 -17.02 -5.50
CA LEU A 81 -18.58 -18.26 -6.28
C LEU A 81 -17.19 -18.65 -6.82
N ALA A 82 -16.20 -17.78 -6.66
CA ALA A 82 -14.85 -17.96 -7.18
C ALA A 82 -13.89 -18.58 -6.16
#